data_AF-A0AAW0CQ24-F1
#
_entry.id   AF-A0AAW0CQ24-F1
#
_cell.length_a   1.000
_cell.length_b   1.000
_cell.length_c   1.000
_cell.angle_alpha   90.00
_cell.angle_beta   90.00
_cell.angle_gamma   90.00
#
_symmetry.space_group_name_H-M   'P 1'
#
loop_
_entity.id
_entity.type
_entity.pdbx_description
1 polymer ?
#
loop_
_entity_poly.entity_id
_entity_poly.type
_entity_poly.pdbx_seq_one_letter_code
_entity_poly.pdbx_strand_id
1 'polypeptide(L)'
;MPVRWRARSARSLKTSLEFISAVKDASLDNGDLDSDSLARLRDPPTHPIEINNADLRFTLDIFLAATRASEEVFNVVRQASLRRHPDDKVFTLPSIKKKVAKWTGVVPILSHMCPNTCMAYTGPFANKSVNQLQEVRGRTIFLQGTTRHAKGGCRRITIKEHGPRRDDNTEAN
;
A
#
# COMPACT_ATOMS: atom_id res chain seq x y z
N MET A 1 31.78 -19.22 -20.40
CA MET A 1 31.98 -18.65 -19.05
C MET A 1 31.16 -19.47 -18.05
N PRO A 2 31.75 -20.05 -16.99
CA PRO A 2 30.99 -20.89 -16.07
C PRO A 2 30.13 -20.01 -15.15
N VAL A 3 28.87 -20.39 -15.00
CA VAL A 3 27.92 -19.74 -14.09
C VAL A 3 28.37 -20.03 -12.67
N ARG A 4 28.85 -19.01 -11.96
CA ARG A 4 29.34 -19.14 -10.59
C ARG A 4 28.15 -19.09 -9.64
N TRP A 5 27.58 -20.25 -9.33
CA TRP A 5 26.51 -20.37 -8.34
C TRP A 5 27.02 -19.93 -6.96
N ARG A 6 26.47 -18.84 -6.42
CA ARG A 6 26.67 -18.51 -5.01
C ARG A 6 25.88 -19.51 -4.17
N ALA A 7 26.54 -20.21 -3.26
CA ALA A 7 25.87 -21.00 -2.25
C ALA A 7 24.87 -20.11 -1.49
N ARG A 8 23.59 -20.47 -1.52
CA ARG A 8 22.56 -19.78 -0.73
C ARG A 8 22.75 -20.16 0.74
N SER A 9 22.62 -19.20 1.64
CA SER A 9 22.65 -19.47 3.08
C SER A 9 21.50 -20.41 3.46
N ALA A 10 21.73 -21.33 4.40
CA ALA A 10 20.70 -22.20 4.94
C ALA A 10 19.46 -21.42 5.43
N ARG A 11 19.66 -20.20 5.94
CA ARG A 11 18.58 -19.30 6.37
C ARG A 11 17.67 -18.88 5.22
N SER A 12 18.23 -18.53 4.06
CA SER A 12 17.42 -18.09 2.93
C SER A 12 16.66 -19.24 2.27
N LEU A 13 17.22 -20.46 2.30
CA LEU A 13 16.51 -21.67 1.89
C LEU A 13 15.32 -21.96 2.81
N LYS A 14 15.51 -21.90 4.13
CA LYS A 14 14.43 -22.09 5.11
C LYS A 14 13.29 -21.10 4.88
N THR A 15 13.59 -19.81 4.78
CA THR A 15 12.58 -18.78 4.48
C THR A 15 11.85 -19.05 3.17
N SER A 16 12.57 -19.48 2.11
CA SER A 16 11.93 -19.79 0.83
C SER A 16 10.94 -20.96 0.95
N LEU A 17 11.29 -22.00 1.70
CA LEU A 17 10.41 -23.14 1.96
C LEU A 17 9.17 -22.73 2.77
N GLU A 18 9.33 -21.87 3.78
CA GLU A 18 8.21 -21.33 4.56
C GLU A 18 7.23 -20.54 3.66
N PHE A 19 7.75 -19.73 2.73
CA PHE A 19 6.90 -19.06 1.72
C PHE A 19 6.22 -20.04 0.78
N ILE A 20 6.93 -21.07 0.31
CA ILE A 20 6.33 -22.10 -0.56
C ILE A 20 5.17 -22.81 0.16
N SER A 21 5.33 -23.15 1.45
CA SER A 21 4.25 -23.73 2.24
C SER A 21 3.08 -22.75 2.35
N ALA A 22 3.35 -21.49 2.70
CA ALA A 22 2.31 -20.47 2.84
C ALA A 22 1.50 -20.27 1.54
N VAL A 23 2.13 -20.34 0.38
CA VAL A 23 1.43 -20.27 -0.92
C VAL A 23 0.63 -21.53 -1.22
N LYS A 24 1.16 -22.72 -0.87
CA LYS A 24 0.44 -23.99 -1.05
C LYS A 24 -0.80 -24.09 -0.17
N ASP A 25 -0.70 -23.58 1.04
CA ASP A 25 -1.77 -23.59 2.04
C ASP A 25 -2.70 -22.37 1.92
N ALA A 26 -2.45 -21.47 0.95
CA ALA A 26 -3.25 -20.27 0.77
C ALA A 26 -4.69 -20.59 0.35
N SER A 27 -5.64 -20.02 1.08
CA SER A 27 -7.08 -20.15 0.84
C SER A 27 -7.77 -18.80 1.01
N LEU A 28 -9.05 -18.71 0.67
CA LEU A 28 -9.83 -17.50 0.95
C LEU A 28 -10.02 -17.29 2.46
N ASP A 29 -10.02 -18.36 3.25
CA ASP A 29 -10.38 -18.33 4.68
C ASP A 29 -9.22 -18.00 5.62
N ASN A 30 -7.98 -18.00 5.13
CA ASN A 30 -6.78 -17.72 5.92
C ASN A 30 -6.04 -16.45 5.49
N GLY A 31 -6.75 -15.53 4.80
CA GLY A 31 -6.24 -14.22 4.40
C GLY A 31 -6.80 -13.06 5.24
N ASP A 32 -6.36 -11.84 4.93
CA ASP A 32 -6.72 -10.60 5.65
C ASP A 32 -7.99 -9.91 5.10
N LEU A 33 -8.87 -10.64 4.41
CA LEU A 33 -10.09 -10.09 3.82
C LEU A 33 -11.20 -9.99 4.87
N ASP A 34 -11.98 -8.90 4.84
CA ASP A 34 -13.16 -8.75 5.70
C ASP A 34 -14.28 -9.74 5.30
N SER A 35 -15.17 -10.01 6.25
CA SER A 35 -16.28 -10.96 6.06
C SER A 35 -17.19 -10.60 4.89
N ASP A 36 -17.46 -9.30 4.68
CA ASP A 36 -18.34 -8.87 3.58
C ASP A 36 -17.65 -9.10 2.23
N SER A 37 -16.34 -8.87 2.15
CA SER A 37 -15.55 -9.15 0.96
C SER A 37 -15.46 -10.66 0.66
N LEU A 38 -15.27 -11.50 1.68
CA LEU A 38 -15.31 -12.95 1.52
C LEU A 38 -16.68 -13.45 1.04
N ALA A 39 -17.76 -12.92 1.62
CA ALA A 39 -19.11 -13.25 1.18
C ALA A 39 -19.33 -12.93 -0.30
N ARG A 40 -18.90 -11.74 -0.76
CA ARG A 40 -18.99 -11.34 -2.18
C ARG A 40 -18.10 -12.16 -3.11
N LEU A 41 -16.93 -12.62 -2.65
CA LEU A 41 -16.07 -13.49 -3.46
C LEU A 41 -16.67 -14.89 -3.64
N ARG A 42 -17.41 -15.38 -2.64
CA ARG A 42 -18.12 -16.66 -2.70
C ARG A 42 -19.39 -16.60 -3.54
N ASP A 43 -20.11 -15.49 -3.44
CA ASP A 43 -21.36 -15.25 -4.16
C ASP A 43 -21.29 -13.88 -4.88
N PRO A 44 -20.66 -13.83 -6.06
CA PRO A 44 -20.48 -12.58 -6.79
C PRO A 44 -21.80 -12.09 -7.39
N PRO A 45 -22.03 -10.77 -7.46
CA PRO A 45 -23.21 -10.23 -8.12
C PRO A 45 -23.25 -10.65 -9.60
N THR A 46 -24.34 -11.27 -10.03
CA THR A 46 -24.52 -11.78 -11.41
C THR A 46 -25.33 -10.84 -12.30
N HIS A 47 -25.96 -9.82 -11.73
CA HIS A 47 -26.73 -8.82 -12.46
C HIS A 47 -25.91 -7.55 -12.76
N PRO A 48 -26.22 -6.82 -13.85
CA PRO A 48 -25.66 -5.50 -14.09
C PRO A 48 -25.94 -4.53 -12.93
N ILE A 49 -25.03 -3.58 -12.72
CA ILE A 49 -25.22 -2.53 -11.71
C ILE A 49 -26.17 -1.47 -12.28
N GLU A 50 -27.32 -1.30 -11.65
CA GLU A 50 -28.25 -0.23 -12.00
C GLU A 50 -27.96 1.05 -11.19
N ILE A 51 -27.76 2.17 -11.89
CA ILE A 51 -27.52 3.50 -11.29
C ILE A 51 -28.67 4.42 -11.70
N ASN A 52 -29.80 4.29 -11.01
CA ASN A 52 -31.05 4.97 -11.35
C ASN A 52 -31.22 6.35 -10.66
N ASN A 53 -30.33 6.71 -9.74
CA ASN A 53 -30.40 7.97 -8.99
C ASN A 53 -29.49 9.03 -9.64
N ALA A 54 -30.07 10.19 -10.01
CA ALA A 54 -29.36 11.28 -10.67
C ALA A 54 -28.22 11.86 -9.81
N ASP A 55 -28.45 12.09 -8.53
CA ASP A 55 -27.42 12.61 -7.59
C ASP A 55 -26.26 11.62 -7.41
N LEU A 56 -26.58 10.33 -7.42
CA LEU A 56 -25.58 9.26 -7.35
C LEU A 56 -24.74 9.22 -8.63
N ARG A 57 -25.39 9.37 -9.80
CA ARG A 57 -24.70 9.43 -11.08
C ARG A 57 -23.79 10.65 -11.14
N PHE A 58 -24.30 11.82 -10.79
CA PHE A 58 -23.54 13.06 -10.70
C PHE A 58 -22.32 12.94 -9.78
N THR A 59 -22.52 12.37 -8.58
CA THR A 59 -21.41 12.19 -7.64
C THR A 59 -20.37 11.19 -8.16
N LEU A 60 -20.80 10.14 -8.87
CA LEU A 60 -19.90 9.18 -9.49
C LEU A 60 -19.06 9.83 -10.61
N ASP A 61 -19.67 10.68 -11.43
CA ASP A 61 -18.97 11.39 -12.49
C ASP A 61 -17.89 12.32 -11.91
N ILE A 62 -18.20 13.05 -10.83
CA ILE A 62 -17.20 13.84 -10.08
C ILE A 62 -16.10 12.93 -9.52
N PHE A 63 -16.46 11.80 -8.90
CA PHE A 63 -15.50 10.88 -8.33
C PHE A 63 -14.51 10.33 -9.37
N LEU A 64 -15.01 9.96 -10.56
CA LEU A 64 -14.18 9.47 -11.66
C LEU A 64 -13.31 10.58 -12.25
N ALA A 65 -13.82 11.80 -12.38
CA ALA A 65 -13.03 12.96 -12.81
C ALA A 65 -11.94 13.33 -11.78
N ALA A 66 -12.22 13.14 -10.50
CA ALA A 66 -11.31 13.42 -9.39
C ALA A 66 -10.30 12.30 -9.11
N THR A 67 -10.19 11.27 -9.96
CA THR A 67 -9.26 10.12 -9.74
C THR A 67 -7.80 10.52 -9.53
N ARG A 68 -7.35 11.62 -10.14
CA ARG A 68 -5.98 12.16 -9.96
C ARG A 68 -5.89 13.33 -8.98
N ALA A 69 -7.02 13.75 -8.43
CA ALA A 69 -7.11 14.90 -7.56
C ALA A 69 -7.02 14.48 -6.08
N SER A 70 -6.69 15.44 -5.22
CA SER A 70 -6.75 15.20 -3.77
C SER A 70 -8.20 15.07 -3.32
N GLU A 71 -8.40 14.44 -2.15
CA GLU A 71 -9.69 14.42 -1.46
C GLU A 71 -10.25 15.83 -1.23
N GLU A 72 -9.38 16.81 -1.02
CA GLU A 72 -9.73 18.22 -0.88
C GLU A 72 -10.44 18.76 -2.13
N VAL A 73 -9.95 18.45 -3.33
CA VAL A 73 -10.58 18.90 -4.58
C VAL A 73 -11.99 18.33 -4.71
N PHE A 74 -12.19 17.05 -4.39
CA PHE A 74 -13.52 16.44 -4.40
C PHE A 74 -14.48 17.18 -3.45
N ASN A 75 -14.01 17.50 -2.24
CA ASN A 75 -14.80 18.22 -1.26
C ASN A 75 -15.14 19.65 -1.71
N VAL A 76 -14.21 20.36 -2.35
CA VAL A 76 -14.47 21.70 -2.91
C VAL A 76 -15.55 21.65 -3.99
N VAL A 77 -15.48 20.69 -4.93
CA VAL A 77 -16.50 20.53 -5.98
C VAL A 77 -17.86 20.21 -5.38
N ARG A 78 -17.91 19.30 -4.41
CA ARG A 78 -19.14 18.96 -3.68
C ARG A 78 -19.75 20.20 -3.02
N GLN A 79 -18.95 21.01 -2.33
CA GLN A 79 -19.44 22.23 -1.68
C GLN A 79 -19.92 23.27 -2.69
N ALA A 80 -19.22 23.43 -3.81
CA ALA A 80 -19.66 24.32 -4.88
C ALA A 80 -21.00 23.90 -5.49
N SER A 81 -21.20 22.60 -5.69
CA SER A 81 -22.48 22.04 -6.16
C SER A 81 -23.62 22.30 -5.18
N LEU A 82 -23.42 21.99 -3.88
CA LEU A 82 -24.44 22.20 -2.84
C LEU A 82 -24.77 23.69 -2.61
N ARG A 83 -23.82 24.61 -2.83
CA ARG A 83 -24.12 26.05 -2.78
C ARG A 83 -25.07 26.50 -3.89
N ARG A 84 -24.99 25.86 -5.06
CA ARG A 84 -25.86 26.19 -6.21
C ARG A 84 -27.21 25.48 -6.13
N HIS A 85 -27.20 24.23 -5.68
CA HIS A 85 -28.38 23.38 -5.55
C HIS A 85 -28.38 22.72 -4.16
N PRO A 86 -28.96 23.39 -3.13
CA PRO A 86 -28.95 22.91 -1.76
C PRO A 86 -29.76 21.63 -1.53
N ASP A 87 -30.75 21.38 -2.39
CA ASP A 87 -31.66 20.22 -2.27
C ASP A 87 -31.05 18.92 -2.82
N ASP A 88 -29.96 19.00 -3.59
CA ASP A 88 -29.28 17.84 -4.20
C ASP A 88 -28.58 16.98 -3.14
N LYS A 89 -28.67 15.66 -3.25
CA LYS A 89 -27.99 14.73 -2.33
C LYS A 89 -26.62 14.28 -2.86
N VAL A 90 -25.66 15.18 -2.87
CA VAL A 90 -24.27 14.87 -3.27
C VAL A 90 -23.55 14.06 -2.18
N PHE A 91 -23.12 12.84 -2.53
CA PHE A 91 -22.46 11.92 -1.59
C PHE A 91 -21.08 12.43 -1.16
N THR A 92 -20.65 12.05 0.05
CA THR A 92 -19.28 12.30 0.52
C THR A 92 -18.30 11.31 -0.12
N LEU A 93 -17.00 11.66 -0.17
CA LEU A 93 -15.97 10.81 -0.76
C LEU A 93 -15.93 9.39 -0.15
N PRO A 94 -15.99 9.20 1.20
CA PRO A 94 -16.04 7.87 1.77
C PRO A 94 -17.29 7.08 1.37
N SER A 95 -18.44 7.75 1.26
CA SER A 95 -19.72 7.11 0.91
C SER A 95 -19.72 6.58 -0.52
N ILE A 96 -19.23 7.39 -1.47
CA ILE A 96 -19.12 6.95 -2.87
C ILE A 96 -18.05 5.87 -3.03
N LYS A 97 -16.91 5.97 -2.34
CA LYS A 97 -15.88 4.90 -2.31
C LYS A 97 -16.45 3.57 -1.81
N LYS A 98 -17.24 3.58 -0.74
CA LYS A 98 -17.89 2.36 -0.20
C LYS A 98 -18.87 1.75 -1.22
N LYS A 99 -19.66 2.59 -1.90
CA LYS A 99 -20.58 2.14 -2.96
C LYS A 99 -19.83 1.54 -4.15
N VAL A 100 -18.80 2.23 -4.64
CA VAL A 100 -17.95 1.73 -5.74
C VAL A 100 -17.29 0.41 -5.35
N ALA A 101 -16.71 0.30 -4.17
CA ALA A 101 -16.10 -0.94 -3.69
C ALA A 101 -17.10 -2.09 -3.60
N LYS A 102 -18.34 -1.81 -3.16
CA LYS A 102 -19.42 -2.81 -3.14
C LYS A 102 -19.79 -3.29 -4.54
N TRP A 103 -19.86 -2.37 -5.51
CA TRP A 103 -20.26 -2.68 -6.88
C TRP A 103 -19.17 -3.38 -7.69
N THR A 104 -17.93 -2.91 -7.60
CA THR A 104 -16.82 -3.47 -8.37
C THR A 104 -16.20 -4.68 -7.68
N GLY A 105 -16.47 -4.88 -6.39
CA GLY A 105 -15.77 -5.85 -5.56
C GLY A 105 -14.31 -5.47 -5.27
N VAL A 106 -13.83 -4.33 -5.77
CA VAL A 106 -12.44 -3.89 -5.61
C VAL A 106 -12.30 -3.15 -4.29
N VAL A 107 -11.75 -3.84 -3.30
CA VAL A 107 -11.40 -3.29 -1.99
C VAL A 107 -9.88 -3.21 -1.84
N PRO A 108 -9.33 -2.13 -1.26
CA PRO A 108 -7.90 -2.08 -0.97
C PRO A 108 -7.58 -3.01 0.20
N ILE A 109 -6.60 -3.90 0.01
CA ILE A 109 -6.00 -4.67 1.10
C ILE A 109 -4.93 -3.79 1.74
N LEU A 110 -5.29 -3.10 2.82
CA LEU A 110 -4.39 -2.22 3.56
C LEU A 110 -3.62 -3.05 4.60
N SER A 111 -2.51 -3.66 4.17
CA SER A 111 -1.49 -4.15 5.09
C SER A 111 -0.40 -3.10 5.27
N HIS A 112 0.29 -3.12 6.41
CA HIS A 112 1.36 -2.16 6.75
C HIS A 112 2.58 -2.33 5.83
N MET A 113 2.48 -2.03 4.54
CA MET A 113 3.63 -2.02 3.62
C MET A 113 4.73 -1.13 4.21
N CYS A 114 5.97 -1.64 4.27
CA CYS A 114 7.06 -0.90 4.91
C CYS A 114 7.25 0.46 4.20
N PRO A 115 7.21 1.60 4.91
CA PRO A 115 7.26 2.92 4.27
C PRO A 115 8.57 3.17 3.49
N ASN A 116 9.63 2.39 3.77
CA ASN A 116 10.95 2.56 3.19
C ASN A 116 11.40 1.39 2.31
N THR A 117 10.62 0.30 2.21
CA THR A 117 10.98 -0.87 1.36
C THR A 117 9.73 -1.52 0.80
N CYS A 118 9.76 -1.97 -0.46
CA CYS A 118 8.64 -2.69 -1.08
C CYS A 118 8.44 -4.12 -0.55
N MET A 119 8.88 -4.40 0.69
CA MET A 119 8.57 -5.66 1.36
C MET A 119 7.20 -5.56 2.02
N ALA A 120 6.24 -6.29 1.45
CA ALA A 120 4.95 -6.54 2.05
C ALA A 120 5.12 -7.53 3.22
N TYR A 121 4.62 -7.19 4.41
CA TYR A 121 4.56 -8.10 5.56
C TYR A 121 3.48 -9.15 5.29
N THR A 122 3.87 -10.20 4.59
CA THR A 122 2.99 -11.28 4.16
C THR A 122 3.66 -12.62 4.46
N GLY A 123 2.85 -13.68 4.58
CA GLY A 123 3.33 -15.03 4.86
C GLY A 123 4.18 -15.11 6.15
N PRO A 124 5.39 -15.71 6.12
CA PRO A 124 6.26 -15.85 7.29
C PRO A 124 6.67 -14.54 7.96
N PHE A 125 6.43 -13.39 7.32
CA PHE A 125 6.77 -12.07 7.82
C PHE A 125 5.58 -11.25 8.30
N ALA A 126 4.36 -11.80 8.30
CA ALA A 126 3.14 -11.08 8.71
C ALA A 126 3.25 -10.43 10.11
N ASN A 127 3.91 -11.11 11.05
CA ASN A 127 4.07 -10.65 12.44
C ASN A 127 5.34 -9.81 12.67
N LYS A 128 6.07 -9.41 11.61
CA LYS A 128 7.31 -8.63 11.77
C LYS A 128 7.00 -7.14 11.79
N SER A 129 7.66 -6.41 12.68
CA SER A 129 7.62 -4.94 12.67
C SER A 129 8.66 -4.35 11.71
N VAL A 130 8.47 -3.09 11.31
CA VAL A 130 9.40 -2.33 10.44
C VAL A 130 10.84 -2.37 10.94
N ASN A 131 11.04 -2.43 12.24
CA ASN A 131 12.36 -2.40 12.86
C ASN A 131 13.07 -3.77 12.77
N GLN A 132 12.32 -4.87 12.69
CA GLN A 132 12.90 -6.23 12.65
C GLN A 132 13.48 -6.60 11.28
N LEU A 133 13.00 -5.98 10.19
CA LEU A 133 13.54 -6.23 8.85
C LEU A 133 14.85 -5.47 8.57
N GLN A 134 15.10 -4.36 9.26
CA GLN A 134 16.37 -3.64 9.17
C GLN A 134 17.53 -4.50 9.69
N GLU A 135 17.30 -5.26 10.76
CA GLU A 135 18.30 -6.13 11.38
C GLU A 135 18.62 -7.38 10.53
N VAL A 136 17.61 -7.97 9.86
CA VAL A 136 17.78 -9.16 9.00
C VAL A 136 18.66 -8.90 7.77
N ARG A 137 18.76 -7.64 7.30
CA ARG A 137 19.55 -7.28 6.11
C ARG A 137 21.01 -6.90 6.38
N GLY A 138 21.48 -6.90 7.62
CA GLY A 138 22.91 -6.81 7.95
C GLY A 138 23.66 -5.61 7.36
N ARG A 139 22.96 -4.55 6.95
CA ARG A 139 23.55 -3.25 6.63
C ARG A 139 22.90 -2.24 7.55
N THR A 140 23.63 -1.84 8.58
CA THR A 140 23.27 -0.70 9.41
C THR A 140 23.37 0.55 8.54
N ILE A 141 22.24 0.97 7.99
CA ILE A 141 22.08 2.33 7.49
C ILE A 141 21.59 3.11 8.70
N PHE A 142 22.50 3.84 9.37
CA PHE A 142 22.11 4.82 10.36
C PHE A 142 21.33 5.93 9.65
N LEU A 143 20.00 5.87 9.71
CA LEU A 143 19.19 7.06 9.52
C LEU A 143 19.00 7.64 10.91
N GLN A 144 19.79 8.66 11.26
CA GLN A 144 19.50 9.53 12.40
C GLN A 144 18.16 10.22 12.14
N GLY A 145 17.07 9.56 12.51
CA GLY A 145 15.75 10.18 12.58
C GLY A 145 15.69 10.96 13.88
N THR A 146 15.83 12.29 13.81
CA THR A 146 15.45 13.14 14.94
C THR A 146 13.95 12.99 15.14
N THR A 147 13.57 12.43 16.27
CA THR A 147 12.20 12.34 16.73
C THR A 147 11.66 13.74 16.99
N ARG A 148 10.93 14.31 16.03
CA ARG A 148 9.90 15.32 16.33
C ARG A 148 8.69 15.13 15.44
N HIS A 149 7.54 15.00 16.10
CA HIS A 149 6.22 15.20 15.53
C HIS A 149 6.21 16.42 14.60
N ALA A 150 5.96 16.21 13.31
CA ALA A 150 5.51 17.27 12.43
C ALA A 150 4.67 16.66 11.31
N LYS A 151 3.39 17.05 11.30
CA LYS A 151 2.45 16.89 10.20
C LYS A 151 3.05 17.53 8.94
N GLY A 152 2.89 16.89 7.78
CA GLY A 152 3.00 17.56 6.47
C GLY A 152 4.11 17.05 5.56
N GLY A 153 3.68 16.49 4.42
CA GLY A 153 4.43 16.47 3.16
C GLY A 153 5.43 15.34 2.96
N CYS A 154 5.18 14.51 1.95
CA CYS A 154 6.17 13.61 1.35
C CYS A 154 7.32 14.47 0.79
N ARG A 155 8.43 14.57 1.53
CA ARG A 155 9.63 15.27 1.05
C ARG A 155 10.50 14.34 0.24
N ARG A 156 10.91 14.83 -0.92
CA ARG A 156 11.80 14.18 -1.90
C ARG A 156 13.13 13.83 -1.21
N ILE A 157 13.47 12.54 -1.17
CA ILE A 157 14.74 12.05 -0.65
C ILE A 157 15.82 12.36 -1.69
N THR A 158 16.81 13.19 -1.34
CA THR A 158 18.02 13.37 -2.13
C THR A 158 19.09 12.41 -1.63
N ILE A 159 19.55 11.54 -2.52
CA ILE A 159 20.69 10.66 -2.28
C ILE A 159 21.96 11.49 -2.50
N LYS A 160 22.75 11.74 -1.45
CA LYS A 160 24.12 12.27 -1.59
C LYS A 160 25.03 11.09 -1.90
N GLU A 161 25.53 11.01 -3.13
CA GLU A 161 26.64 10.09 -3.42
C GLU A 161 27.90 10.62 -2.73
N HIS A 162 28.52 9.80 -1.87
CA HIS A 162 29.87 10.05 -1.37
C HIS A 162 30.83 9.25 -2.24
N GLY A 163 31.75 9.96 -2.90
CA GLY A 163 32.83 9.36 -3.68
C GLY A 163 33.74 8.45 -2.84
N PRO A 164 34.57 7.63 -3.50
CA PRO A 164 35.33 6.58 -2.84
C PRO A 164 36.30 7.13 -1.78
N ARG A 165 36.37 6.40 -0.67
CA ARG A 165 37.25 6.62 0.48
C ARG A 165 38.70 6.52 0.02
N ARG A 166 39.51 7.56 0.24
CA ARG A 166 40.97 7.44 0.14
C ARG A 166 41.45 6.64 1.35
N ASP A 167 42.16 5.56 1.09
CA ASP A 167 42.83 4.78 2.12
C ASP A 167 44.19 5.45 2.36
N ASP A 168 44.24 6.42 3.27
CA ASP A 168 45.49 6.88 3.86
C ASP A 168 45.90 5.82 4.89
N ASN A 169 46.95 5.05 4.59
CA ASN A 169 47.82 4.37 5.57
C ASN A 169 48.98 3.65 4.86
N THR A 170 50.13 4.31 4.72
CA THR A 170 51.45 3.69 4.89
C THR A 170 52.43 4.78 5.33
N GLU A 171 52.61 4.94 6.63
CA GLU A 171 53.77 5.59 7.24
C GLU A 171 54.73 4.50 7.74
N ALA A 172 56.03 4.80 7.65
CA ALA A 172 57.12 4.26 8.46
C ALA A 172 57.47 2.75 8.31
N ASN A 173 58.43 2.44 7.43
CA ASN A 173 59.81 2.11 7.84
C ASN A 173 60.74 2.09 6.62
#